data_AF-A0A5K3FI71-F1
#
_entry.id   AF-A0A5K3FI71-F1
#
_cell.length_a   1.000
_cell.length_b   1.000
_cell.length_c   1.000
_cell.angle_alpha   90.00
_cell.angle_beta   90.00
_cell.angle_gamma   90.00
#
_symmetry.space_group_name_H-M   'P 1'
#
loop_
_entity.id
_entity.type
_entity.pdbx_description
1 polymer ?
#
loop_
_entity_poly.entity_id
_entity_poly.type
_entity_poly.pdbx_seq_one_letter_code
_entity_poly.pdbx_strand_id
1 'polypeptide(L)'
;MQLALDEANYRVEMAERSSAAALQQLESKNLELQSLQERLLKVANEHEEFQDKQLQLVTSLETEKRIFMERVRRAEKKVERFEKETQAKSPINPRSPSPVSNGRGTSRTSASGGANRSSHDSQLNFLNSIIVDLHAKNAELEQQLRSALENHSRGDANEKTKPLQKAKEKHTSSSKLRFWCDNCEVFDLHDTEQCPNEPQFSRSNVVHRLARNVVPSTDRKYCDNCGIFDLHNTEECTEDPQETF
;
A
#
# COMPACT_ATOMS: atom_id res chain seq x y z
N MET A 1 -27.80 3.00 89.74
CA MET A 1 -26.41 3.18 89.27
C MET A 1 -26.10 2.25 88.11
N GLN A 2 -26.37 0.94 88.23
CA GLN A 2 -26.16 -0.04 87.15
C GLN A 2 -26.88 0.31 85.82
N LEU A 3 -28.18 0.59 85.87
CA LEU A 3 -28.97 0.94 84.67
C LEU A 3 -28.45 2.16 83.89
N ALA A 4 -27.88 3.16 84.58
CA ALA A 4 -27.32 4.34 83.94
C ALA A 4 -25.97 4.03 83.26
N LEU A 5 -25.22 3.07 83.81
CA LEU A 5 -23.98 2.58 83.23
C LEU A 5 -24.26 1.75 81.98
N ASP A 6 -25.28 0.88 82.03
CA ASP A 6 -25.69 0.04 80.91
C ASP A 6 -26.22 0.90 79.73
N GLU A 7 -27.02 1.93 80.02
CA GLU A 7 -27.49 2.91 79.03
C GLU A 7 -26.33 3.71 78.40
N ALA A 8 -25.33 4.11 79.19
CA ALA A 8 -24.15 4.81 78.69
C ALA A 8 -23.30 3.91 77.77
N ASN A 9 -23.08 2.65 78.17
CA ASN A 9 -22.35 1.67 77.36
C ASN A 9 -23.08 1.38 76.04
N TYR A 10 -24.40 1.23 76.08
CA TYR A 10 -25.21 1.06 74.87
C TYR A 10 -25.05 2.23 73.89
N ARG A 11 -25.03 3.48 74.37
CA ARG A 11 -24.82 4.66 73.52
C ARG A 11 -23.43 4.70 72.91
N VAL A 12 -22.40 4.32 73.67
CA VAL A 12 -21.02 4.23 73.16
C VAL A 12 -20.94 3.18 72.06
N GLU A 13 -21.49 1.97 72.27
CA GLU A 13 -21.51 0.92 71.25
C GLU A 13 -22.25 1.35 69.97
N MET A 14 -23.38 2.05 70.09
CA MET A 14 -24.11 2.58 68.94
C MET A 14 -23.30 3.64 68.19
N ALA A 15 -22.62 4.53 68.92
CA ALA A 15 -21.75 5.55 68.33
C ALA A 15 -20.53 4.93 67.63
N GLU A 16 -19.92 3.90 68.22
CA GLU A 16 -18.81 3.15 67.62
C GLU A 16 -19.25 2.43 66.33
N ARG A 17 -20.40 1.77 66.35
CA ARG A 17 -20.97 1.13 65.14
C ARG A 17 -21.29 2.15 64.05
N SER A 18 -21.89 3.29 64.43
CA SER A 18 -22.16 4.37 63.48
C SER A 18 -20.88 4.97 62.89
N SER A 19 -19.83 5.12 63.72
CA SER A 19 -18.51 5.60 63.29
C SER A 19 -17.83 4.61 62.33
N ALA A 20 -17.85 3.32 62.66
CA ALA A 20 -17.31 2.26 61.81
C ALA A 20 -18.00 2.21 60.44
N ALA A 21 -19.34 2.34 60.42
CA ALA A 21 -20.10 2.39 59.17
C ALA A 21 -19.74 3.64 58.33
N ALA A 22 -19.55 4.79 58.97
CA ALA A 22 -19.12 6.01 58.27
C ALA A 22 -17.70 5.88 57.69
N LEU A 23 -16.77 5.28 58.42
CA LEU A 23 -15.41 5.00 57.92
C LEU A 23 -15.41 4.05 56.73
N GLN A 24 -16.21 2.98 56.79
CA GLN A 24 -16.35 2.03 55.68
C GLN A 24 -16.93 2.71 54.42
N GLN A 25 -17.90 3.62 54.59
CA GLN A 25 -18.42 4.41 53.48
C GLN A 25 -17.37 5.36 52.90
N LEU A 26 -16.58 6.02 53.76
CA LEU A 26 -15.49 6.89 53.32
C LEU A 26 -14.42 6.11 52.54
N GLU A 27 -14.06 4.91 53.01
CA GLU A 27 -13.11 4.04 52.32
C GLU A 27 -13.65 3.62 50.94
N SER A 28 -14.92 3.18 50.87
CA SER A 28 -15.57 2.86 49.60
C SER A 28 -15.58 4.04 48.62
N LYS A 29 -15.87 5.25 49.12
CA LYS A 29 -15.86 6.47 48.30
C LYS A 29 -14.45 6.87 47.87
N ASN A 30 -13.44 6.65 48.71
CA ASN A 30 -12.05 6.90 48.36
C ASN A 30 -11.60 5.99 47.21
N LEU A 31 -11.93 4.69 47.28
CA LEU A 31 -11.65 3.74 46.20
C LEU A 31 -12.37 4.11 44.89
N GLU A 32 -13.63 4.52 44.97
CA GLU A 32 -14.39 4.99 43.81
C GLU A 32 -13.74 6.24 43.17
N LEU A 33 -13.30 7.20 43.99
CA LEU A 33 -12.60 8.39 43.53
C LEU A 33 -11.26 8.06 42.88
N GLN A 34 -10.47 7.14 43.45
CA GLN A 34 -9.22 6.68 42.85
C GLN A 34 -9.45 6.03 41.48
N SER A 35 -10.46 5.17 41.37
CA SER A 35 -10.84 4.55 40.09
C SER A 35 -11.30 5.58 39.06
N LEU A 36 -12.03 6.61 39.47
CA LEU A 36 -12.43 7.71 38.59
C LEU A 36 -11.21 8.54 38.12
N GLN A 37 -10.28 8.83 39.02
CA GLN A 37 -9.04 9.56 38.68
C GLN A 37 -8.19 8.78 37.68
N GLU A 38 -8.02 7.47 37.87
CA GLU A 38 -7.28 6.62 36.93
C GLU A 38 -7.95 6.60 35.54
N ARG A 39 -9.29 6.48 35.50
CA ARG A 39 -10.04 6.54 34.24
C ARG A 39 -9.91 7.90 33.55
N LEU A 40 -9.97 9.00 34.29
CA LEU A 40 -9.77 10.35 33.74
C LEU A 40 -8.37 10.52 33.16
N LEU A 41 -7.34 10.04 33.86
CA LEU A 41 -5.97 10.09 33.37
C LEU A 41 -5.80 9.28 32.09
N LYS A 42 -6.39 8.07 32.04
CA LYS A 42 -6.37 7.23 30.84
C LYS A 42 -7.02 7.94 29.65
N VAL A 43 -8.20 8.53 29.85
CA VAL A 43 -8.92 9.25 28.78
C VAL A 43 -8.13 10.50 28.34
N ALA A 44 -7.48 11.21 29.26
CA ALA A 44 -6.64 12.35 28.92
C ALA A 44 -5.46 11.93 28.02
N ASN A 45 -4.78 10.83 28.35
CA ASN A 45 -3.68 10.30 27.54
C ASN A 45 -4.17 9.82 26.16
N GLU A 46 -5.30 9.10 26.11
CA GLU A 46 -5.90 8.67 24.84
C GLU A 46 -6.32 9.86 23.96
N HIS A 47 -6.81 10.93 24.56
CA HIS A 47 -7.15 12.16 23.86
C HIS A 47 -5.90 12.86 23.29
N GLU A 48 -4.82 12.96 24.06
CA GLU A 48 -3.55 13.52 23.61
C GLU A 48 -2.95 12.70 22.45
N GLU A 49 -2.91 11.37 22.57
CA GLU A 49 -2.45 10.49 21.50
C GLU A 49 -3.32 10.61 20.23
N PHE A 50 -4.64 10.72 20.40
CA PHE A 50 -5.55 10.96 19.28
C PHE A 50 -5.28 12.31 18.60
N GLN A 51 -5.05 13.36 19.39
CA GLN A 51 -4.75 14.70 18.89
C GLN A 51 -3.44 14.74 18.11
N ASP A 52 -2.40 14.06 18.58
CA ASP A 52 -1.12 13.93 17.88
C ASP A 52 -1.27 13.20 16.54
N LYS A 53 -2.02 12.10 16.52
CA LYS A 53 -2.32 11.36 15.28
C LYS A 53 -3.10 12.22 14.28
N GLN A 54 -4.08 13.00 14.76
CA GLN A 54 -4.81 13.94 13.91
C GLN A 54 -3.88 14.99 13.32
N LEU A 55 -3.02 15.61 14.13
CA LEU A 55 -2.05 16.60 13.66
C LEU A 55 -1.07 16.01 12.63
N GLN A 56 -0.57 14.79 12.87
CA GLN A 56 0.30 14.09 11.92
C GLN A 56 -0.40 13.83 10.58
N LEU A 57 -1.65 13.36 10.61
CA LEU A 57 -2.43 13.11 9.41
C LEU A 57 -2.69 14.39 8.61
N VAL A 58 -3.10 15.47 9.29
CA VAL A 58 -3.30 16.78 8.66
C VAL A 58 -2.01 17.26 8.01
N THR A 59 -0.88 17.16 8.72
CA THR A 59 0.43 17.56 8.19
C THR A 59 0.81 16.76 6.94
N SER A 60 0.57 15.44 6.94
CA SER A 60 0.83 14.58 5.78
C SER A 60 -0.04 14.97 4.58
N LEU A 61 -1.34 15.18 4.80
CA LEU A 61 -2.26 15.58 3.73
C LEU A 61 -1.89 16.96 3.15
N GLU A 62 -1.45 17.90 3.99
CA GLU A 62 -0.99 19.21 3.54
C GLU A 62 0.29 19.13 2.72
N THR A 63 1.23 18.24 3.07
CA THR A 63 2.46 18.04 2.30
C THR A 63 2.18 17.36 0.96
N GLU A 64 1.35 16.32 0.93
CA GLU A 64 0.89 15.66 -0.29
C GLU A 64 0.18 16.65 -1.22
N LYS A 65 -0.77 17.44 -0.68
CA LYS A 65 -1.44 18.50 -1.43
C LYS A 65 -0.44 19.47 -2.05
N ARG A 66 0.59 19.89 -1.31
CA ARG A 66 1.64 20.78 -1.82
C ARG A 66 2.42 20.13 -2.98
N ILE A 67 2.78 18.86 -2.84
CA ILE A 67 3.49 18.10 -3.87
C ILE A 67 2.64 18.00 -5.14
N PHE A 68 1.36 17.62 -5.01
CA PHE A 68 0.45 17.51 -6.15
C PHE A 68 0.23 18.86 -6.83
N MET A 69 0.03 19.94 -6.08
CA MET A 69 -0.10 21.29 -6.65
C MET A 69 1.13 21.68 -7.47
N GLU A 70 2.34 21.41 -6.97
CA GLU A 70 3.56 21.74 -7.72
C GLU A 70 3.74 20.84 -8.96
N ARG A 71 3.34 19.56 -8.90
CA ARG A 71 3.32 18.68 -10.09
C ARG A 71 2.36 19.19 -11.16
N VAL A 72 1.16 19.60 -10.77
CA VAL A 72 0.17 20.20 -11.68
C VAL A 72 0.74 21.47 -12.30
N ARG A 73 1.30 22.37 -11.50
CA ARG A 73 1.93 23.61 -11.99
C ARG A 73 3.05 23.35 -13.02
N ARG A 74 3.87 22.32 -12.80
CA ARG A 74 4.91 21.91 -13.78
C ARG A 74 4.31 21.36 -15.06
N ALA A 75 3.24 20.56 -14.96
CA ALA A 75 2.53 20.02 -16.12
C ALA A 75 1.87 21.15 -16.94
N GLU A 76 1.17 22.08 -16.29
CA GLU A 76 0.56 23.26 -16.91
C GLU A 76 1.60 24.08 -17.68
N LYS A 77 2.76 24.36 -17.05
CA LYS A 77 3.86 25.09 -17.70
C LYS A 77 4.44 24.33 -18.91
N LYS A 78 4.44 23.00 -18.88
CA LYS A 78 4.91 22.16 -20.00
C LYS A 78 3.89 22.20 -21.15
N VAL A 79 2.60 22.12 -20.85
CA VAL A 79 1.52 22.26 -21.84
C VAL A 79 1.58 23.65 -22.50
N GLU A 80 1.70 24.72 -21.72
CA GLU A 80 1.81 26.09 -22.25
C GLU A 80 2.99 26.25 -23.23
N ARG A 81 4.13 25.59 -22.95
CA ARG A 81 5.28 25.58 -23.86
C ARG A 81 4.97 24.85 -25.16
N PHE A 82 4.32 23.69 -25.10
CA PHE A 82 3.92 22.94 -26.30
C PHE A 82 2.86 23.68 -27.12
N GLU A 83 1.91 24.35 -26.48
CA GLU A 83 0.93 25.21 -27.16
C GLU A 83 1.61 26.38 -27.89
N LYS A 84 2.57 27.05 -27.25
CA LYS A 84 3.36 28.11 -27.90
C LYS A 84 4.18 27.57 -29.08
N GLU A 85 4.77 26.39 -28.95
CA GLU A 85 5.56 25.76 -30.02
C GLU A 85 4.68 25.33 -31.21
N THR A 86 3.50 24.78 -30.95
CA THR A 86 2.53 24.41 -32.01
C THR A 86 1.95 25.63 -32.70
N GLN A 87 1.68 26.71 -31.97
CA GLN A 87 1.19 27.96 -32.54
C GLN A 87 2.27 28.68 -33.37
N ALA A 88 3.54 28.61 -32.96
CA ALA A 88 4.67 29.12 -33.75
C ALA A 88 4.96 28.30 -35.02
N LYS A 89 4.53 27.04 -35.08
CA LYS A 89 4.70 26.11 -36.21
C LYS A 89 3.51 26.05 -37.17
N SER A 90 2.50 26.92 -37.06
CA SER A 90 1.38 26.99 -38.00
C SER A 90 1.68 27.99 -39.15
N PRO A 91 2.00 27.54 -40.38
CA PRO A 91 1.97 28.42 -41.53
C PRO A 91 0.54 28.50 -42.05
N ILE A 92 0.05 29.72 -42.20
CA ILE A 92 -1.18 30.07 -42.92
C ILE A 92 -1.19 29.35 -44.28
N ASN A 93 -2.18 28.48 -44.52
CA ASN A 93 -2.63 28.24 -45.89
C ASN A 93 -4.11 27.79 -45.93
N PRO A 94 -5.06 28.67 -46.31
CA PRO A 94 -6.40 28.25 -46.66
C PRO A 94 -6.36 27.59 -48.04
N ARG A 95 -6.59 26.29 -48.06
CA ARG A 95 -6.80 25.48 -49.26
C ARG A 95 -7.88 26.10 -50.14
N SER A 96 -7.51 26.51 -51.36
CA SER A 96 -8.44 26.71 -52.49
C SER A 96 -8.09 25.71 -53.60
N PRO A 97 -9.08 25.18 -54.34
CA PRO A 97 -8.86 24.08 -55.28
C PRO A 97 -8.37 24.57 -56.66
N SER A 98 -7.64 23.69 -57.35
CA SER A 98 -6.98 23.84 -58.65
C SER A 98 -7.94 24.24 -59.80
N PRO A 99 -7.44 24.68 -60.98
CA PRO A 99 -7.06 23.69 -62.02
C PRO A 99 -5.97 24.10 -63.05
N VAL A 100 -5.54 23.10 -63.84
CA VAL A 100 -4.78 23.10 -65.14
C VAL A 100 -3.33 23.65 -65.14
N SER A 101 -2.30 22.93 -65.63
CA SER A 101 -2.03 22.69 -67.06
C SER A 101 -0.81 21.76 -67.26
N ASN A 102 -0.82 20.97 -68.34
CA ASN A 102 0.29 20.16 -68.87
C ASN A 102 1.60 20.93 -69.06
N GLY A 103 2.76 20.28 -68.85
CA GLY A 103 4.06 20.82 -69.28
C GLY A 103 5.26 19.96 -68.91
N ARG A 104 5.85 19.31 -69.91
CA ARG A 104 7.05 18.47 -69.89
C ARG A 104 8.31 19.31 -69.64
N GLY A 105 9.24 18.82 -68.82
CA GLY A 105 10.68 19.04 -68.99
C GLY A 105 11.40 19.95 -67.99
N THR A 106 12.60 19.46 -67.65
CA THR A 106 13.83 20.13 -67.18
C THR A 106 13.97 20.55 -65.70
N SER A 107 15.00 19.93 -65.11
CA SER A 107 15.61 20.15 -63.81
C SER A 107 16.04 21.60 -63.59
N ARG A 108 15.65 22.18 -62.45
CA ARG A 108 16.36 23.32 -61.85
C ARG A 108 16.37 23.19 -60.33
N THR A 109 17.53 22.76 -59.84
CA THR A 109 18.21 23.25 -58.62
C THR A 109 17.35 23.96 -57.58
N SER A 110 17.15 23.33 -56.43
CA SER A 110 16.88 24.01 -55.16
C SER A 110 17.66 23.35 -54.03
N ALA A 111 18.95 23.68 -53.96
CA ALA A 111 19.91 23.26 -52.96
C ALA A 111 19.68 23.88 -51.56
N SER A 112 18.42 24.04 -51.14
CA SER A 112 18.06 24.64 -49.84
C SER A 112 16.93 23.90 -49.08
N GLY A 113 16.38 22.83 -49.66
CA GLY A 113 15.36 21.98 -49.01
C GLY A 113 15.84 20.61 -48.53
N GLY A 114 17.13 20.29 -48.74
CA GLY A 114 17.68 18.95 -48.51
C GLY A 114 17.83 18.59 -47.03
N ALA A 115 18.35 19.51 -46.21
CA ALA A 115 18.72 19.23 -44.82
C ALA A 115 17.52 18.93 -43.91
N ASN A 116 16.38 19.62 -44.12
CA ASN A 116 15.19 19.41 -43.30
C ASN A 116 14.45 18.12 -43.70
N ARG A 117 14.38 17.81 -45.00
CA ARG A 117 13.81 16.55 -45.48
C ARG A 117 14.65 15.35 -45.03
N SER A 118 15.98 15.42 -45.13
CA SER A 118 16.85 14.35 -44.63
C SER A 118 16.75 14.17 -43.11
N SER A 119 16.47 15.24 -42.35
CA SER A 119 16.25 15.16 -40.90
C SER A 119 14.90 14.53 -40.53
N HIS A 120 13.86 14.80 -41.31
CA HIS A 120 12.57 14.13 -41.13
C HIS A 120 12.65 12.67 -41.56
N ASP A 121 13.32 12.38 -42.68
CA ASP A 121 13.53 11.01 -43.16
C ASP A 121 14.42 10.20 -42.18
N SER A 122 15.41 10.82 -41.53
CA SER A 122 16.21 10.16 -40.50
C SER A 122 15.40 9.89 -39.22
N GLN A 123 14.53 10.82 -38.81
CA GLN A 123 13.61 10.60 -37.69
C GLN A 123 12.59 9.49 -38.00
N LEU A 124 12.07 9.44 -39.23
CA LEU A 124 11.19 8.35 -39.67
C LEU A 124 11.92 7.00 -39.69
N ASN A 125 13.16 6.96 -40.16
CA ASN A 125 13.97 5.74 -40.13
C ASN A 125 14.28 5.27 -38.70
N PHE A 126 14.55 6.20 -37.78
CA PHE A 126 14.74 5.88 -36.37
C PHE A 126 13.46 5.34 -35.71
N LEU A 127 12.31 5.95 -36.00
CA LEU A 127 11.02 5.44 -35.51
C LEU A 127 10.72 4.06 -36.09
N ASN A 128 11.00 3.84 -37.38
CA ASN A 128 10.83 2.55 -38.01
C ASN A 128 11.74 1.48 -37.39
N SER A 129 12.97 1.81 -36.99
CA SER A 129 13.84 0.84 -36.30
C SER A 129 13.29 0.49 -34.92
N ILE A 130 12.83 1.47 -34.13
CA ILE A 130 12.20 1.23 -32.83
C ILE A 130 10.93 0.37 -32.98
N ILE A 131 10.11 0.65 -34.00
CA ILE A 131 8.90 -0.12 -34.27
C ILE A 131 9.24 -1.58 -34.57
N VAL A 132 10.28 -1.85 -35.37
CA VAL A 132 10.74 -3.21 -35.66
C VAL A 132 11.28 -3.89 -34.39
N ASP A 133 12.08 -3.20 -33.59
CA ASP A 133 12.64 -3.73 -32.34
C ASP A 133 11.53 -4.06 -31.33
N LEU A 134 10.50 -3.21 -31.23
CA LEU A 134 9.33 -3.44 -30.38
C LEU A 134 8.49 -4.62 -30.87
N HIS A 135 8.29 -4.77 -32.18
CA HIS A 135 7.60 -5.93 -32.73
C HIS A 135 8.39 -7.23 -32.51
N ALA A 136 9.72 -7.20 -32.65
CA ALA A 136 10.58 -8.35 -32.37
C ALA A 136 10.52 -8.72 -30.87
N LYS A 137 10.58 -7.73 -29.98
CA LYS A 137 10.48 -7.95 -28.52
C LYS A 137 9.10 -8.44 -28.10
N ASN A 138 8.03 -7.92 -28.70
CA ASN A 138 6.68 -8.42 -28.45
C ASN A 138 6.54 -9.88 -28.93
N ALA A 139 7.06 -10.22 -30.10
CA ALA A 139 7.05 -11.60 -30.59
C ALA A 139 7.86 -12.55 -29.68
N GLU A 140 8.99 -12.09 -29.15
CA GLU A 140 9.80 -12.84 -28.17
C GLU A 140 9.04 -13.05 -26.86
N LEU A 141 8.42 -11.99 -26.30
CA LEU A 141 7.64 -12.08 -25.07
C LEU A 141 6.42 -13.00 -25.23
N GLU A 142 5.73 -12.93 -26.36
CA GLU A 142 4.66 -13.85 -26.69
C GLU A 142 5.14 -15.31 -26.79
N GLN A 143 6.33 -15.54 -27.36
CA GLN A 143 6.93 -16.87 -27.42
C GLN A 143 7.32 -17.38 -26.02
N GLN A 144 7.88 -16.51 -25.17
CA GLN A 144 8.20 -16.85 -23.79
C GLN A 144 6.93 -17.19 -23.00
N LEU A 145 5.85 -16.44 -23.19
CA LEU A 145 4.56 -16.70 -22.57
C LEU A 145 4.00 -18.05 -23.03
N ARG A 146 4.00 -18.33 -24.34
CA ARG A 146 3.59 -19.64 -24.88
C ARG A 146 4.44 -20.77 -24.31
N SER A 147 5.76 -20.60 -24.25
CA SER A 147 6.68 -21.60 -23.68
C SER A 147 6.45 -21.82 -22.18
N ALA A 148 6.16 -20.76 -21.42
CA ALA A 148 5.84 -20.87 -19.99
C ALA A 148 4.52 -21.63 -19.78
N LEU A 149 3.50 -21.37 -20.61
CA LEU A 149 2.22 -22.09 -20.59
C LEU A 149 2.39 -23.56 -20.99
N GLU A 150 3.19 -23.87 -22.01
CA GLU A 150 3.51 -25.24 -22.42
C GLU A 150 4.32 -26.00 -21.36
N ASN A 151 5.26 -25.32 -20.68
CA ASN A 151 6.01 -25.89 -19.56
C ASN A 151 5.12 -26.14 -18.33
N HIS A 152 4.10 -25.32 -18.11
CA HIS A 152 3.08 -25.56 -17.08
C HIS A 152 2.14 -26.71 -17.45
N SER A 153 1.83 -26.90 -18.74
CA SER A 153 0.95 -27.98 -19.21
C SER A 153 1.65 -29.34 -19.30
N ARG A 154 2.98 -29.40 -19.49
CA ARG A 154 3.76 -30.66 -19.49
C ARG A 154 4.06 -31.23 -18.10
N GLY A 155 3.67 -30.54 -17.03
CA GLY A 155 3.87 -30.97 -15.63
C GLY A 155 2.82 -31.94 -15.07
N ASP A 156 1.73 -32.21 -15.79
CA ASP A 156 0.57 -32.97 -15.26
C ASP A 156 0.30 -34.31 -15.99
N ALA A 157 1.29 -34.88 -16.67
CA ALA A 157 1.07 -36.09 -17.48
C ALA A 157 2.19 -37.14 -17.41
N ASN A 158 2.93 -37.26 -16.30
CA ASN A 158 3.75 -38.45 -16.09
C ASN A 158 3.89 -38.85 -14.62
N GLU A 159 2.75 -39.13 -13.99
CA GLU A 159 2.71 -40.00 -12.83
C GLU A 159 2.82 -41.46 -13.32
N LYS A 160 3.96 -42.13 -13.06
CA LYS A 160 4.02 -43.52 -12.58
C LYS A 160 5.45 -44.08 -12.44
N THR A 161 5.72 -44.53 -11.22
CA THR A 161 6.64 -45.62 -10.81
C THR A 161 8.15 -45.33 -10.73
N LYS A 162 8.69 -45.25 -9.49
CA LYS A 162 9.38 -46.36 -8.80
C LYS A 162 9.93 -45.95 -7.42
N PRO A 163 10.22 -46.93 -6.52
CA PRO A 163 10.11 -46.75 -5.07
C PRO A 163 11.44 -46.48 -4.35
N LEU A 164 11.30 -45.86 -3.17
CA LEU A 164 12.20 -45.80 -2.02
C LEU A 164 13.71 -45.69 -2.29
N GLN A 165 14.28 -44.53 -1.97
CA GLN A 165 15.56 -44.46 -1.28
C GLN A 165 15.61 -43.22 -0.36
N LYS A 166 15.90 -43.48 0.91
CA LYS A 166 16.12 -42.48 1.96
C LYS A 166 17.36 -41.64 1.62
N ALA A 167 17.19 -40.34 1.47
CA ALA A 167 18.17 -39.34 1.88
C ALA A 167 17.51 -37.96 1.85
N LYS A 168 17.86 -37.17 2.88
CA LYS A 168 17.61 -35.73 3.03
C LYS A 168 17.61 -35.00 1.68
N GLU A 169 16.58 -34.19 1.44
CA GLU A 169 16.69 -32.75 1.12
C GLU A 169 15.43 -32.23 0.43
N LYS A 170 15.12 -30.98 0.77
CA LYS A 170 14.22 -30.04 0.09
C LYS A 170 12.72 -30.32 0.25
N HIS A 171 12.17 -29.53 1.16
CA HIS A 171 10.81 -28.99 1.15
C HIS A 171 10.29 -28.80 -0.28
N THR A 172 9.62 -29.82 -0.79
CA THR A 172 8.68 -29.75 -1.89
C THR A 172 7.33 -30.19 -1.34
N SER A 173 6.90 -29.53 -0.26
CA SER A 173 5.47 -29.51 0.01
C SER A 173 4.86 -28.67 -1.10
N SER A 174 4.16 -29.30 -2.04
CA SER A 174 2.97 -28.69 -2.61
C SER A 174 2.14 -28.25 -1.41
N SER A 175 2.31 -26.98 -1.03
CA SER A 175 1.75 -26.43 0.19
C SER A 175 0.25 -26.39 -0.03
N LYS A 176 -0.43 -27.45 0.39
CA LYS A 176 -1.86 -27.40 0.65
C LYS A 176 -2.06 -26.15 1.49
N LEU A 177 -2.71 -25.14 0.90
CA LEU A 177 -2.99 -23.88 1.59
C LEU A 177 -3.64 -24.26 2.92
N ARG A 178 -2.98 -23.91 4.03
CA ARG A 178 -3.48 -24.23 5.36
C ARG A 178 -4.69 -23.34 5.59
N PHE A 179 -5.85 -23.96 5.64
CA PHE A 179 -7.10 -23.24 5.88
C PHE A 179 -7.11 -22.75 7.33
N TRP A 180 -7.50 -21.50 7.53
CA TRP A 180 -7.62 -20.88 8.85
C TRP A 180 -9.04 -20.37 8.96
N CYS A 181 -9.67 -20.60 10.11
CA CYS A 181 -10.97 -20.03 10.40
C CYS A 181 -10.81 -18.88 11.40
N ASP A 182 -11.11 -17.66 10.98
CA ASP A 182 -11.07 -16.47 11.83
C ASP A 182 -12.12 -16.51 12.95
N ASN A 183 -13.25 -17.20 12.74
CA ASN A 183 -14.32 -17.32 13.74
C ASN A 183 -13.98 -18.32 14.85
N CYS A 184 -13.20 -19.36 14.55
CA CYS A 184 -12.86 -20.43 15.50
C CYS A 184 -11.40 -20.41 15.95
N GLU A 185 -10.56 -19.57 15.33
CA GLU A 185 -9.11 -19.45 15.60
C GLU A 185 -8.35 -20.79 15.51
N VAL A 186 -8.81 -21.71 14.65
CA VAL A 186 -8.20 -23.03 14.44
C VAL A 186 -7.67 -23.17 13.02
N PHE A 187 -6.55 -23.88 12.89
CA PHE A 187 -6.00 -24.27 11.60
C PHE A 187 -6.55 -25.60 11.12
N ASP A 188 -6.61 -25.75 9.80
CA ASP A 188 -6.75 -26.99 9.04
C ASP A 188 -8.08 -27.75 9.20
N LEU A 189 -9.06 -27.20 9.93
CA LEU A 189 -10.38 -27.81 10.11
C LEU A 189 -11.39 -27.38 9.04
N HIS A 190 -11.59 -26.08 8.88
CA HIS A 190 -12.44 -25.46 7.86
C HIS A 190 -11.93 -24.06 7.54
N ASP A 191 -12.31 -23.55 6.39
CA ASP A 191 -12.06 -22.15 6.01
C ASP A 191 -13.09 -21.23 6.67
N THR A 192 -12.76 -19.95 6.85
CA THR A 192 -13.67 -18.94 7.44
C THR A 192 -15.03 -18.92 6.73
N GLU A 193 -15.08 -19.16 5.41
CA GLU A 193 -16.31 -19.17 4.60
C GLU A 193 -17.20 -20.42 4.80
N GLN A 194 -16.70 -21.46 5.46
CA GLN A 194 -17.43 -22.72 5.69
C GLN A 194 -17.64 -22.99 7.19
N CYS A 195 -17.52 -21.96 8.03
CA CYS A 195 -17.69 -22.08 9.47
C CYS A 195 -19.16 -22.39 9.81
N PRO A 196 -19.48 -23.55 10.44
CA PRO A 196 -20.84 -23.89 10.83
C PRO A 196 -21.43 -22.96 11.91
N ASN A 197 -20.57 -22.16 12.56
CA ASN A 197 -20.96 -21.08 13.45
C ASN A 197 -21.03 -19.76 12.67
N GLU A 198 -22.01 -19.62 11.77
CA GLU A 198 -22.29 -18.31 11.17
C GLU A 198 -23.05 -17.43 12.18
N PRO A 199 -22.50 -16.29 12.63
CA PRO A 199 -23.35 -15.17 12.98
C PRO A 199 -23.77 -14.49 11.67
N GLN A 200 -25.06 -14.56 11.34
CA GLN A 200 -25.67 -13.74 10.29
C GLN A 200 -25.49 -12.24 10.60
N PHE A 201 -24.32 -11.66 10.38
CA PHE A 201 -24.16 -10.20 10.35
C PHE A 201 -23.04 -9.82 9.39
N SER A 202 -23.47 -9.41 8.20
CA SER A 202 -22.91 -8.34 7.39
C SER A 202 -21.39 -8.28 7.21
N ARG A 203 -20.97 -8.61 5.99
CA ARG A 203 -19.68 -8.28 5.38
C ARG A 203 -19.44 -6.76 5.32
N SER A 204 -19.11 -6.12 6.44
CA SER A 204 -18.64 -4.74 6.47
C SER A 204 -17.39 -4.61 7.32
N ASN A 205 -16.25 -4.45 6.64
CA ASN A 205 -15.03 -3.80 7.11
C ASN A 205 -14.51 -4.22 8.49
N VAL A 206 -14.13 -5.49 8.66
CA VAL A 206 -13.32 -5.91 9.81
C VAL A 206 -11.85 -5.86 9.39
N VAL A 207 -11.11 -4.91 9.98
CA VAL A 207 -9.65 -4.84 9.92
C VAL A 207 -9.09 -6.20 10.39
N HIS A 208 -8.38 -6.92 9.52
CA HIS A 208 -7.72 -8.18 9.89
C HIS A 208 -6.79 -7.90 11.08
N ARG A 209 -7.15 -8.42 12.26
CA ARG A 209 -6.29 -8.35 13.45
C ARG A 209 -5.12 -9.30 13.22
N LEU A 210 -3.98 -8.76 12.79
CA LEU A 210 -2.72 -9.49 12.72
C LEU A 210 -2.39 -10.07 14.11
N ALA A 211 -1.90 -11.30 14.13
CA ALA A 211 -1.70 -12.12 15.32
C ALA A 211 -1.03 -11.34 16.46
N ARG A 212 -1.66 -11.36 17.64
CA ARG A 212 -1.29 -10.61 18.86
C ARG A 212 0.09 -10.92 19.44
N ASN A 213 0.82 -11.87 18.84
CA ASN A 213 2.11 -12.39 19.31
C ASN A 213 3.28 -12.11 18.35
N VAL A 214 3.08 -11.38 17.26
CA VAL A 214 4.21 -10.94 16.42
C VAL A 214 4.72 -9.61 16.96
N VAL A 215 5.81 -9.67 17.72
CA VAL A 215 6.58 -8.46 18.07
C VAL A 215 6.95 -7.76 16.75
N PRO A 216 6.66 -6.46 16.58
CA PRO A 216 7.11 -5.73 15.40
C PRO A 216 8.62 -5.87 15.31
N SER A 217 9.12 -6.44 14.21
CA SER A 217 10.56 -6.49 13.96
C SER A 217 11.00 -5.08 13.57
N THR A 218 11.30 -4.24 14.58
CA THR A 218 11.58 -2.81 14.42
C THR A 218 12.94 -2.50 13.79
N ASP A 219 13.67 -3.51 13.33
CA ASP A 219 15.07 -3.36 12.89
C ASP A 219 15.37 -4.05 11.54
N ARG A 220 14.32 -4.35 10.74
CA ARG A 220 14.52 -4.79 9.36
C ARG A 220 14.92 -3.60 8.51
N LYS A 221 16.18 -3.58 8.09
CA LYS A 221 16.72 -2.64 7.10
C LYS A 221 15.95 -2.81 5.79
N TYR A 222 15.43 -1.74 5.21
CA TYR A 222 14.76 -1.76 3.90
C TYR A 222 15.40 -0.72 3.01
N CYS A 223 15.61 -1.07 1.75
CA CYS A 223 16.11 -0.15 0.75
C CYS A 223 15.00 0.22 -0.23
N ASP A 224 14.60 1.49 -0.24
CA ASP A 224 13.58 2.02 -1.16
C ASP A 224 14.06 2.06 -2.62
N ASN A 225 15.38 2.07 -2.86
CA ASN A 225 15.95 2.14 -4.21
C ASN A 225 15.94 0.79 -4.95
N CYS A 226 16.08 -0.34 -4.25
CA CYS A 226 16.14 -1.67 -4.88
C CYS A 226 15.14 -2.69 -4.31
N GLY A 227 14.36 -2.32 -3.29
CA GLY A 227 13.25 -3.12 -2.76
C GLY A 227 13.65 -4.35 -1.94
N ILE A 228 14.92 -4.47 -1.53
CA ILE A 228 15.39 -5.61 -0.72
C ILE A 228 15.36 -5.29 0.78
N PHE A 229 15.11 -6.33 1.57
CA PHE A 229 15.13 -6.27 3.03
C PHE A 229 16.44 -6.85 3.58
N ASP A 230 16.85 -6.37 4.76
CA ASP A 230 17.91 -6.84 5.65
C ASP A 230 19.37 -6.71 5.17
N LEU A 231 19.61 -6.33 3.91
CA LEU A 231 20.98 -6.23 3.37
C LEU A 231 21.61 -4.83 3.54
N HIS A 232 20.87 -3.77 3.21
CA HIS A 232 21.34 -2.38 3.33
C HIS A 232 20.14 -1.43 3.47
N ASN A 233 20.41 -0.21 3.96
CA ASN A 233 19.42 0.87 3.98
C ASN A 233 19.51 1.69 2.70
N THR A 234 18.47 2.47 2.41
CA THR A 234 18.38 3.34 1.22
C THR A 234 19.62 4.26 1.03
N GLU A 235 20.27 4.69 2.11
CA GLU A 235 21.47 5.55 2.06
C GLU A 235 22.77 4.84 1.63
N GLU A 236 22.84 3.52 1.78
CA GLU A 236 24.01 2.68 1.44
C GLU A 236 23.84 2.00 0.07
N CYS A 237 22.76 2.32 -0.65
CA CYS A 237 22.45 1.71 -1.93
C CYS A 237 23.38 2.24 -3.03
N THR A 238 24.06 1.31 -3.71
CA THR A 238 24.91 1.62 -4.88
C THR A 238 24.13 1.65 -6.19
N GLU A 239 22.83 1.32 -6.17
CA GLU A 239 21.96 1.28 -7.35
C GLU A 239 21.29 2.65 -7.56
N ASP A 240 21.35 3.17 -8.79
CA ASP A 240 20.81 4.47 -9.17
C ASP A 240 19.27 4.42 -9.19
N PRO A 241 18.54 5.28 -8.44
CA PRO A 241 17.07 5.24 -8.35
C PRO A 241 16.31 5.53 -9.66
N GLN A 242 17.01 5.64 -10.80
CA GLN A 242 16.42 5.85 -12.13
C GLN A 242 16.13 4.55 -12.90
N GLU A 243 16.51 3.37 -12.41
CA GLU A 243 16.26 2.09 -13.11
C GLU A 243 15.08 1.25 -12.59
N THR A 244 14.41 1.69 -11.53
CA THR A 244 13.16 1.05 -11.08
C THR A 244 11.97 1.89 -11.52
N PHE A 245 11.31 1.38 -12.57
CA PHE A 245 10.11 1.87 -13.25
C PHE A 245 9.04 2.58 -12.39
#